data_AF-A0A2Z6P4K5-F1
#
_entry.id   AF-A0A2Z6P4K5-F1
#
_cell.length_a   1.000
_cell.length_b   1.000
_cell.length_c   1.000
_cell.angle_alpha   90.00
_cell.angle_beta   90.00
_cell.angle_gamma   90.00
#
_symmetry.space_group_name_H-M   'P 1'
#
loop_
_entity.id
_entity.type
_entity.pdbx_description
1 polymer ?
#
loop_
_entity_poly.entity_id
_entity_poly.type
_entity_poly.pdbx_seq_one_letter_code
_entity_poly.pdbx_strand_id
1 'polypeptide(L)'
;MKSFSFPLAGSVTALFNCQGPLDNPVFVGTGMVSRTLSSLHVDTPETVASEALAKSKEAGALAAFDRVPFSYVSANFTFNTDNCVADLYGIRASLVDGGEIRGAGTAWICPEGEEDETAIDVNFSGSLDIEKTMLHYIPNYHSLMPLKLGVLHGETKISGSLSKPEEFCSKATPFTFDGIEFDLNMHGFEFFRLVTTYTLDFPKPLLLKATGRVKFQGKLLEPSCAMMEQNFDKNGQHLHILEKGSADYLVGEVSISGFKLNQLMLAPQLSGLLRISPECVKLDASGRPDESLEVEFIGPLQSSDEDGLKSGQMLSISLQKGKLGANVSIQQSHSASLEIQNFPLDELELASLRGTIQR
;
A
#
# COMPACT_ATOMS: atom_id res chain seq x y z
N MET A 1 7.83 24.32 -14.27
CA MET A 1 7.19 23.02 -14.51
C MET A 1 6.23 22.79 -13.36
N LYS A 2 4.97 22.41 -13.64
CA LYS A 2 4.06 21.97 -12.57
C LYS A 2 4.68 20.74 -11.89
N SER A 3 4.59 20.66 -10.57
CA SER A 3 5.11 19.53 -9.82
C SER A 3 4.19 18.32 -10.02
N PHE A 4 4.77 17.15 -10.27
CA PHE A 4 4.04 15.89 -10.22
C PHE A 4 3.43 15.69 -8.83
N SER A 5 2.29 15.01 -8.77
CA SER A 5 1.61 14.68 -7.50
C SER A 5 2.47 13.82 -6.58
N PHE A 6 3.37 13.02 -7.15
CA PHE A 6 4.35 12.22 -6.42
C PHE A 6 5.76 12.48 -6.96
N PRO A 7 6.78 12.57 -6.09
CA PRO A 7 8.14 12.80 -6.52
C PRO A 7 8.69 11.56 -7.22
N LEU A 8 9.54 11.80 -8.22
CA LEU A 8 10.20 10.80 -9.04
C LEU A 8 11.70 11.06 -9.02
N ALA A 9 12.50 10.00 -8.88
CA ALA A 9 13.96 10.07 -8.96
C ALA A 9 14.51 8.96 -9.84
N GLY A 10 15.54 9.26 -10.63
CA GLY A 10 16.20 8.31 -11.53
C GLY A 10 16.51 8.89 -12.90
N SER A 11 17.00 8.06 -13.81
CA SER A 11 17.31 8.47 -15.18
C SER A 11 16.80 7.43 -16.17
N VAL A 12 16.09 7.91 -17.20
CA VAL A 12 15.54 7.08 -18.27
C VAL A 12 16.37 7.28 -19.53
N THR A 13 16.80 6.18 -20.12
CA THR A 13 17.33 6.16 -21.49
C THR A 13 16.24 5.62 -22.40
N ALA A 14 15.98 6.32 -23.51
CA ALA A 14 15.00 5.89 -24.49
C ALA A 14 15.64 5.76 -25.88
N LEU A 15 15.23 4.72 -26.60
CA LEU A 15 15.51 4.52 -28.02
C LEU A 15 14.18 4.56 -28.77
N PHE A 16 14.05 5.44 -29.76
CA PHE A 16 12.83 5.55 -30.53
C PHE A 16 13.10 5.90 -31.99
N ASN A 17 12.15 5.53 -32.84
CA ASN A 17 12.11 5.88 -34.25
C ASN A 17 10.96 6.86 -34.48
N CYS A 18 11.20 7.88 -35.29
CA CYS A 18 10.17 8.76 -35.80
C CYS A 18 9.63 8.20 -37.12
N GLN A 19 8.32 8.07 -37.23
CA GLN A 19 7.60 7.57 -38.40
C GLN A 19 6.42 8.50 -38.71
N GLY A 20 5.76 8.32 -39.86
CA GLY A 20 4.58 9.11 -40.24
C GLY A 20 4.88 10.39 -41.04
N PRO A 21 3.85 11.19 -41.34
CA PRO A 21 3.99 12.46 -42.06
C PRO A 21 4.81 13.47 -41.27
N LEU A 22 5.46 14.42 -41.97
CA LEU A 22 6.22 15.51 -41.33
C LEU A 22 5.35 16.40 -40.44
N ASP A 23 4.09 16.61 -40.83
CA ASP A 23 3.16 17.45 -40.07
C ASP A 23 2.72 16.76 -38.77
N ASN A 24 2.68 15.42 -38.79
CA ASN A 24 2.01 14.58 -37.80
C ASN A 24 2.89 13.36 -37.42
N PRO A 25 4.10 13.57 -36.87
CA PRO A 25 5.03 12.48 -36.58
C PRO A 25 4.54 11.56 -35.46
N VAL A 26 4.88 10.28 -35.60
CA VAL A 26 4.62 9.24 -34.60
C VAL A 26 5.94 8.68 -34.11
N PHE A 27 6.17 8.73 -32.80
CA PHE A 27 7.38 8.24 -32.16
C PHE A 27 7.13 6.86 -31.56
N VAL A 28 7.85 5.84 -32.04
CA VAL A 28 7.74 4.46 -31.57
C VAL A 28 9.06 4.03 -30.95
N GLY A 29 9.04 3.59 -29.71
CA GLY A 29 10.29 3.27 -29.01
C GLY A 29 10.14 2.51 -27.71
N THR A 30 11.26 2.41 -27.02
CA THR A 30 11.40 1.77 -25.71
C THR A 30 12.17 2.71 -24.79
N GLY A 31 11.62 2.96 -23.60
CA GLY A 31 12.29 3.63 -22.50
C GLY A 31 12.66 2.63 -21.41
N MET A 32 13.84 2.79 -20.81
CA MET A 32 14.26 2.01 -19.65
C MET A 32 15.05 2.86 -18.66
N VAL A 33 14.89 2.58 -17.37
CA VAL A 33 15.74 3.20 -16.34
C VAL A 33 17.17 2.68 -16.47
N SER A 34 18.12 3.55 -16.19
CA SER A 34 19.52 3.31 -16.48
C SER A 34 20.40 4.03 -15.46
N ARG A 35 21.56 3.43 -15.15
CA ARG A 35 22.58 4.05 -14.27
C ARG A 35 23.36 5.17 -14.94
N THR A 36 22.90 5.67 -16.11
CA THR A 36 23.70 6.53 -16.98
C THR A 36 24.38 7.61 -16.15
N LEU A 37 25.71 7.65 -16.29
CA LEU A 37 26.64 8.37 -15.41
C LEU A 37 26.09 9.74 -15.04
N SER A 38 26.08 10.00 -13.73
CA SER A 38 25.71 11.23 -13.04
C SER A 38 26.60 12.44 -13.40
N SER A 39 27.02 12.58 -14.66
CA SER A 39 27.84 13.70 -15.14
C SER A 39 27.02 14.94 -15.47
N LEU A 40 25.69 14.84 -15.47
CA LEU A 40 24.79 15.99 -15.41
C LEU A 40 24.31 16.11 -13.97
N HIS A 41 25.12 16.75 -13.13
CA HIS A 41 24.69 17.22 -11.81
C HIS A 41 23.65 18.32 -12.06
N VAL A 42 22.39 17.91 -12.22
CA VAL A 42 21.28 18.80 -11.96
C VAL A 42 21.14 18.78 -10.45
N ASP A 43 21.30 19.92 -9.79
CA ASP A 43 20.96 20.10 -8.38
C ASP A 43 19.45 19.82 -8.23
N THR A 44 19.09 18.54 -8.14
CA THR A 44 17.73 18.12 -7.89
C THR A 44 17.44 18.38 -6.42
N PRO A 45 16.36 19.10 -6.08
CA PRO A 45 15.98 19.32 -4.69
C PRO A 45 15.82 17.98 -3.98
N GLU A 46 16.22 17.92 -2.72
CA GLU A 46 16.00 16.73 -1.90
C GLU A 46 14.50 16.46 -1.79
N THR A 47 14.08 15.36 -2.39
CA THR A 47 12.73 14.79 -2.31
C THR A 47 12.77 13.44 -1.62
N VAL A 48 11.62 12.98 -1.11
CA VAL A 48 11.48 11.63 -0.55
C VAL A 48 11.87 10.53 -1.55
N ALA A 49 11.69 10.76 -2.85
CA ALA A 49 12.13 9.84 -3.90
C ALA A 49 13.64 9.81 -4.08
N SER A 50 14.31 10.98 -4.06
CA SER A 50 15.78 11.01 -4.09
C SER A 50 16.40 10.37 -2.84
N GLU A 51 15.75 10.54 -1.68
CA GLU A 51 16.17 9.90 -0.42
C GLU A 51 16.02 8.36 -0.51
N ALA A 52 14.86 7.87 -0.95
CA ALA A 52 14.61 6.43 -1.12
C ALA A 52 15.59 5.79 -2.13
N LEU A 53 15.88 6.48 -3.23
CA LEU A 53 16.88 6.07 -4.21
C LEU A 53 18.29 6.04 -3.61
N ALA A 54 18.66 7.04 -2.82
CA ALA A 54 19.97 7.10 -2.16
C ALA A 54 20.14 5.98 -1.13
N LYS A 55 19.13 5.74 -0.28
CA LYS A 55 19.12 4.66 0.72
C LYS A 55 19.22 3.27 0.09
N SER A 56 18.56 3.07 -1.05
CA SER A 56 18.45 1.75 -1.69
C SER A 56 19.47 1.51 -2.81
N LYS A 57 20.45 2.42 -2.96
CA LYS A 57 21.43 2.37 -4.07
C LYS A 57 22.29 1.11 -4.04
N GLU A 58 22.73 0.69 -2.86
CA GLU A 58 23.54 -0.52 -2.68
C GLU A 58 22.73 -1.81 -2.94
N ALA A 59 21.44 -1.77 -2.67
CA ALA A 59 20.50 -2.85 -2.98
C ALA A 59 20.11 -2.91 -4.47
N GLY A 60 20.65 -1.99 -5.30
CA GLY A 60 20.49 -2.03 -6.75
C GLY A 60 19.43 -1.10 -7.32
N ALA A 61 18.90 -0.16 -6.53
CA ALA A 61 17.93 0.82 -7.02
C ALA A 61 18.48 1.65 -8.19
N LEU A 62 17.65 1.84 -9.21
CA LEU A 62 17.89 2.65 -10.41
C LEU A 62 16.97 3.86 -10.49
N ALA A 63 15.79 3.76 -9.89
CA ALA A 63 14.80 4.82 -9.81
C ALA A 63 13.97 4.67 -8.53
N ALA A 64 13.23 5.70 -8.17
CA ALA A 64 12.23 5.67 -7.12
C ALA A 64 11.00 6.49 -7.51
N PHE A 65 9.82 5.98 -7.17
CA PHE A 65 8.56 6.71 -7.21
C PHE A 65 8.07 6.87 -5.79
N ASP A 66 7.93 8.11 -5.32
CA ASP A 66 7.74 8.41 -3.91
C ASP A 66 8.76 7.63 -3.04
N ARG A 67 8.31 6.85 -2.05
CA ARG A 67 9.21 6.04 -1.20
C ARG A 67 9.49 4.64 -1.76
N VAL A 68 9.09 4.33 -2.99
CA VAL A 68 9.21 2.99 -3.58
C VAL A 68 10.40 2.89 -4.52
N PRO A 69 11.48 2.18 -4.14
CA PRO A 69 12.65 2.01 -4.98
C PRO A 69 12.48 0.87 -6.00
N PHE A 70 12.91 1.11 -7.23
CA PHE A 70 12.87 0.16 -8.35
C PHE A 70 14.27 -0.22 -8.80
N SER A 71 14.51 -1.53 -8.94
CA SER A 71 15.74 -2.09 -9.51
C SER A 71 15.70 -2.18 -11.04
N TYR A 72 14.50 -2.15 -11.62
CA TYR A 72 14.29 -2.16 -13.06
C TYR A 72 12.94 -1.53 -13.40
N VAL A 73 12.89 -0.75 -14.48
CA VAL A 73 11.66 -0.19 -15.07
C VAL A 73 11.88 -0.05 -16.58
N SER A 74 10.94 -0.53 -17.39
CA SER A 74 10.94 -0.36 -18.84
C SER A 74 9.53 -0.26 -19.38
N ALA A 75 9.34 0.46 -20.47
CA ALA A 75 8.09 0.47 -21.22
C ALA A 75 8.38 0.67 -22.70
N ASN A 76 7.59 0.01 -23.56
CA ASN A 76 7.50 0.38 -24.95
C ASN A 76 6.40 1.42 -25.11
N PHE A 77 6.56 2.32 -26.06
CA PHE A 77 5.61 3.38 -26.29
C PHE A 77 5.39 3.67 -27.77
N THR A 78 4.22 4.23 -28.07
CA THR A 78 3.91 4.89 -29.32
C THR A 78 3.25 6.21 -29.00
N PHE A 79 3.93 7.31 -29.33
CA PHE A 79 3.46 8.65 -29.07
C PHE A 79 3.06 9.32 -30.39
N ASN A 80 1.79 9.72 -30.47
CA ASN A 80 1.23 10.40 -31.63
C ASN A 80 1.08 11.89 -31.30
N THR A 81 1.68 12.76 -32.11
CA THR A 81 1.64 14.21 -31.88
C THR A 81 0.30 14.86 -32.22
N ASP A 82 -0.56 14.20 -33.01
CA ASP A 82 -1.83 14.78 -33.46
C ASP A 82 -2.86 14.86 -32.34
N ASN A 83 -2.91 13.79 -31.56
CA ASN A 83 -3.82 13.66 -30.43
C ASN A 83 -3.08 13.76 -29.08
N CYS A 84 -1.75 13.92 -29.11
CA CYS A 84 -0.88 13.94 -27.94
C CYS A 84 -1.03 12.71 -27.04
N VAL A 85 -1.42 11.55 -27.60
CA VAL A 85 -1.58 10.31 -26.83
C VAL A 85 -0.35 9.43 -26.96
N ALA A 86 0.14 8.96 -25.83
CA ALA A 86 1.13 7.90 -25.73
C ALA A 86 0.47 6.58 -25.35
N ASP A 87 0.49 5.62 -26.26
CA ASP A 87 0.18 4.22 -25.98
C ASP A 87 1.40 3.58 -25.32
N LEU A 88 1.24 3.13 -24.08
CA LEU A 88 2.26 2.43 -23.30
C LEU A 88 1.95 0.93 -23.29
N TYR A 89 2.91 0.11 -23.70
CA TYR A 89 2.74 -1.34 -23.74
C TYR A 89 3.99 -2.07 -23.26
N GLY A 90 3.77 -3.23 -22.65
CA GLY A 90 4.86 -4.01 -22.07
C GLY A 90 5.59 -3.26 -20.97
N ILE A 91 4.87 -2.44 -20.18
CA ILE A 91 5.43 -1.84 -18.96
C ILE A 91 5.88 -3.00 -18.07
N ARG A 92 7.11 -2.91 -17.57
CA ARG A 92 7.69 -3.85 -16.61
C ARG A 92 8.45 -3.07 -15.57
N ALA A 93 8.22 -3.39 -14.31
CA ALA A 93 9.01 -2.85 -13.21
C ALA A 93 9.31 -3.94 -12.19
N SER A 94 10.47 -3.85 -11.55
CA SER A 94 10.88 -4.71 -10.45
C SER A 94 11.26 -3.83 -9.26
N LEU A 95 10.66 -4.13 -8.11
CA LEU A 95 10.96 -3.43 -6.86
C LEU A 95 12.30 -3.94 -6.31
N VAL A 96 13.01 -3.10 -5.56
CA VAL A 96 14.21 -3.55 -4.82
C VAL A 96 13.82 -4.58 -3.76
N ASP A 97 12.66 -4.40 -3.13
CA ASP A 97 12.19 -5.26 -2.03
C ASP A 97 11.50 -6.54 -2.50
N GLY A 98 11.62 -6.87 -3.78
CA GLY A 98 10.99 -8.07 -4.33
C GLY A 98 9.55 -7.83 -4.76
N GLY A 99 9.31 -8.15 -6.03
CA GLY A 99 8.03 -7.95 -6.67
C GLY A 99 8.22 -7.52 -8.11
N GLU A 100 7.21 -7.81 -8.92
CA GLU A 100 7.17 -7.47 -10.33
C GLU A 100 5.85 -6.78 -10.62
N ILE A 101 5.91 -5.72 -11.41
CA ILE A 101 4.74 -5.02 -11.95
C ILE A 101 4.82 -5.13 -13.47
N ARG A 102 3.68 -5.39 -14.09
CA ARG A 102 3.48 -5.40 -15.53
C ARG A 102 2.29 -4.53 -15.85
N GLY A 103 2.32 -3.84 -16.98
CA GLY A 103 1.18 -3.00 -17.35
C GLY A 103 1.13 -2.59 -18.81
N ALA A 104 -0.01 -2.02 -19.17
CA ALA A 104 -0.26 -1.42 -20.48
C ALA A 104 -1.44 -0.44 -20.36
N GLY A 105 -1.44 0.59 -21.20
CA GLY A 105 -2.45 1.62 -21.18
C GLY A 105 -2.08 2.82 -22.04
N THR A 106 -2.71 3.95 -21.75
CA THR A 106 -2.54 5.20 -22.48
C THR A 106 -2.33 6.37 -21.55
N ALA A 107 -1.55 7.35 -22.00
CA ALA A 107 -1.33 8.61 -21.29
C ALA A 107 -1.39 9.79 -22.27
N TRP A 108 -2.10 10.85 -21.92
CA TRP A 108 -2.11 12.11 -22.66
C TRP A 108 -0.92 12.96 -22.24
N ILE A 109 -0.07 13.29 -23.21
CA ILE A 109 1.14 14.09 -23.02
C ILE A 109 0.91 15.47 -23.67
N CYS A 110 -0.03 16.23 -23.11
CA CYS A 110 -0.28 17.62 -23.45
C CYS A 110 -0.79 18.41 -22.23
N PRO A 111 -0.66 19.75 -22.22
CA PRO A 111 -1.14 20.58 -21.12
C PRO A 111 -2.63 20.37 -20.81
N GLU A 112 -3.46 20.11 -21.81
CA GLU A 112 -4.89 19.87 -21.65
C GLU A 112 -5.16 18.54 -20.90
N GLY A 113 -4.32 17.53 -21.14
CA GLY A 113 -4.38 16.25 -20.42
C GLY A 113 -3.86 16.34 -18.99
N GLU A 114 -3.14 17.38 -18.59
CA GLU A 114 -2.62 17.47 -17.22
C GLU A 114 -3.73 17.59 -16.16
N GLU A 115 -4.90 18.10 -16.54
CA GLU A 115 -6.05 18.38 -15.68
C GLU A 115 -7.26 17.45 -15.95
N ASP A 116 -7.18 16.59 -16.97
CA ASP A 116 -8.25 15.66 -17.34
C ASP A 116 -8.18 14.35 -16.53
N GLU A 117 -9.30 13.91 -15.96
CA GLU A 117 -9.39 12.69 -15.15
C GLU A 117 -9.20 11.39 -15.95
N THR A 118 -9.31 11.48 -17.29
CA THR A 118 -9.13 10.36 -18.23
C THR A 118 -7.79 10.39 -18.95
N ALA A 119 -6.93 11.36 -18.61
CA ALA A 119 -5.63 11.55 -19.26
C ALA A 119 -4.72 10.35 -19.11
N ILE A 120 -4.77 9.68 -17.97
CA ILE A 120 -4.07 8.41 -17.72
C ILE A 120 -5.13 7.32 -17.63
N ASP A 121 -4.93 6.23 -18.37
CA ASP A 121 -5.66 4.98 -18.21
C ASP A 121 -4.67 3.84 -18.38
N VAL A 122 -4.17 3.29 -17.27
CA VAL A 122 -3.17 2.21 -17.29
C VAL A 122 -3.60 1.06 -16.39
N ASN A 123 -3.60 -0.14 -16.96
CA ASN A 123 -3.81 -1.38 -16.22
C ASN A 123 -2.47 -1.93 -15.80
N PHE A 124 -2.38 -2.31 -14.53
CA PHE A 124 -1.24 -2.98 -13.93
C PHE A 124 -1.64 -4.33 -13.36
N SER A 125 -0.70 -5.26 -13.39
CA SER A 125 -0.78 -6.56 -12.72
C SER A 125 0.59 -6.87 -12.14
N GLY A 126 0.66 -7.64 -11.08
CA GLY A 126 1.94 -7.89 -10.45
C GLY A 126 1.90 -8.79 -9.25
N SER A 127 3.08 -8.92 -8.66
CA SER A 127 3.29 -9.65 -7.43
C SER A 127 4.17 -8.87 -6.48
N LEU A 128 3.93 -8.97 -5.18
CA LEU A 128 4.70 -8.31 -4.12
C LEU A 128 5.20 -9.35 -3.11
N ASP A 129 6.50 -9.29 -2.79
CA ASP A 129 7.08 -10.06 -1.68
C ASP A 129 6.81 -9.29 -0.38
N ILE A 130 5.71 -9.64 0.30
CA ILE A 130 5.20 -8.87 1.43
C ILE A 130 6.22 -8.85 2.57
N GLU A 131 6.92 -9.95 2.82
CA GLU A 131 7.89 -10.05 3.91
C GLU A 131 9.04 -9.05 3.73
N LYS A 132 9.65 -9.03 2.55
CA LYS A 132 10.72 -8.08 2.24
C LYS A 132 10.23 -6.64 2.17
N THR A 133 9.04 -6.42 1.62
CA THR A 133 8.42 -5.08 1.58
C THR A 133 8.20 -4.55 3.00
N MET A 134 7.64 -5.37 3.90
CA MET A 134 7.43 -4.99 5.29
C MET A 134 8.74 -4.74 6.03
N LEU A 135 9.79 -5.52 5.76
CA LEU A 135 11.12 -5.29 6.34
C LEU A 135 11.73 -3.96 5.91
N HIS A 136 11.48 -3.53 4.67
CA HIS A 136 11.98 -2.26 4.15
C HIS A 136 11.30 -1.06 4.80
N TYR A 137 9.97 -1.10 4.96
CA TYR A 137 9.19 0.04 5.46
C TYR A 137 8.96 0.03 6.98
N ILE A 138 9.06 -1.14 7.60
CA ILE A 138 8.90 -1.33 9.04
C ILE A 138 10.18 -2.01 9.56
N PRO A 139 11.25 -1.22 9.81
CA PRO A 139 12.44 -1.71 10.50
C PRO A 139 12.00 -2.36 11.82
N ASN A 140 12.45 -3.59 12.05
CA ASN A 140 12.01 -4.49 13.13
C ASN A 140 10.69 -5.24 12.91
N TYR A 141 10.19 -5.38 11.67
CA TYR A 141 9.03 -6.25 11.38
C TYR A 141 9.15 -7.64 12.02
N HIS A 142 10.33 -8.25 12.01
CA HIS A 142 10.56 -9.57 12.64
C HIS A 142 10.36 -9.60 14.16
N SER A 143 10.49 -8.47 14.88
CA SER A 143 10.16 -8.40 16.30
C SER A 143 8.67 -8.12 16.55
N LEU A 144 7.95 -7.58 15.55
CA LEU A 144 6.54 -7.21 15.62
C LEU A 144 5.60 -8.34 15.17
N MET A 145 5.97 -9.07 14.11
CA MET A 145 5.21 -10.20 13.58
C MET A 145 6.14 -11.27 13.01
N PRO A 146 6.24 -12.43 13.66
CA PRO A 146 7.01 -13.56 13.15
C PRO A 146 6.17 -14.41 12.17
N LEU A 147 5.48 -13.75 11.25
CA LEU A 147 4.70 -14.39 10.20
C LEU A 147 5.51 -14.38 8.91
N LYS A 148 5.69 -15.55 8.29
CA LYS A 148 6.17 -15.63 6.93
C LYS A 148 5.03 -15.26 5.98
N LEU A 149 4.99 -14.01 5.56
CA LEU A 149 4.01 -13.54 4.58
C LEU A 149 4.46 -14.00 3.18
N GLY A 150 3.55 -14.67 2.45
CA GLY A 150 3.81 -15.16 1.10
C GLY A 150 3.84 -14.03 0.06
N VAL A 151 3.74 -14.41 -1.22
CA VAL A 151 3.69 -13.46 -2.33
C VAL A 151 2.24 -13.04 -2.58
N LEU A 152 1.97 -11.74 -2.53
CA LEU A 152 0.69 -11.16 -2.94
C LEU A 152 0.64 -11.07 -4.46
N HIS A 153 -0.46 -11.44 -5.10
CA HIS A 153 -0.71 -11.13 -6.51
C HIS A 153 -1.85 -10.13 -6.60
N GLY A 154 -1.75 -9.16 -7.51
CA GLY A 154 -2.78 -8.15 -7.67
C GLY A 154 -2.85 -7.60 -9.08
N GLU A 155 -4.04 -7.13 -9.41
CA GLU A 155 -4.38 -6.38 -10.61
C GLU A 155 -4.99 -5.04 -10.19
N THR A 156 -4.68 -3.98 -10.91
CA THR A 156 -5.17 -2.64 -10.59
C THR A 156 -5.29 -1.80 -11.85
N LYS A 157 -6.32 -0.96 -11.90
CA LYS A 157 -6.47 0.05 -12.94
C LYS A 157 -6.21 1.42 -12.33
N ILE A 158 -5.31 2.18 -12.94
CA ILE A 158 -5.01 3.55 -12.54
C ILE A 158 -5.57 4.48 -13.62
N SER A 159 -6.47 5.36 -13.21
CA SER A 159 -6.99 6.45 -14.03
C SER A 159 -6.97 7.77 -13.27
N GLY A 160 -6.60 8.86 -13.94
CA GLY A 160 -6.56 10.19 -13.34
C GLY A 160 -5.75 11.21 -14.13
N SER A 161 -5.60 12.39 -13.54
CA SER A 161 -4.82 13.51 -14.07
C SER A 161 -3.32 13.37 -13.77
N LEU A 162 -2.46 13.98 -14.58
CA LEU A 162 -0.99 13.91 -14.41
C LEU A 162 -0.46 14.93 -13.38
N SER A 163 -1.16 16.05 -13.18
CA SER A 163 -0.72 17.15 -12.33
C SER A 163 -1.44 17.21 -10.98
N LYS A 164 -0.74 17.78 -9.98
CA LYS A 164 -1.34 18.15 -8.71
C LYS A 164 -2.26 19.37 -8.94
N PRO A 165 -3.48 19.41 -8.38
CA PRO A 165 -4.29 20.62 -8.36
C PRO A 165 -3.50 21.75 -7.68
N GLU A 166 -3.34 22.89 -8.35
CA GLU A 166 -2.69 24.06 -7.74
C GLU A 166 -3.46 24.51 -6.48
N GLU A 167 -2.72 25.10 -5.55
CA GLU A 167 -3.01 25.40 -4.14
C GLU A 167 -4.15 26.40 -3.88
N PHE A 168 -5.24 26.37 -4.65
CA PHE A 168 -6.47 27.11 -4.38
C PHE A 168 -7.65 26.16 -4.18
N CYS A 169 -7.89 25.85 -2.91
CA CYS A 169 -8.98 25.00 -2.43
C CYS A 169 -10.34 25.46 -2.99
N SER A 170 -11.00 24.59 -3.76
CA SER A 170 -12.41 24.20 -3.58
C SER A 170 -12.93 23.15 -4.60
N LYS A 171 -12.14 22.73 -5.60
CA LYS A 171 -12.57 21.73 -6.61
C LYS A 171 -11.45 20.82 -7.13
N ALA A 172 -10.52 20.41 -6.27
CA ALA A 172 -9.56 19.36 -6.60
C ALA A 172 -10.26 17.99 -6.49
N THR A 173 -10.48 17.29 -7.61
CA THR A 173 -10.96 15.91 -7.56
C THR A 173 -9.80 14.98 -7.15
N PRO A 174 -9.94 14.22 -6.06
CA PRO A 174 -8.89 13.34 -5.57
C PRO A 174 -8.61 12.20 -6.55
N PHE A 175 -7.36 11.73 -6.64
CA PHE A 175 -7.01 10.51 -7.36
C PHE A 175 -7.95 9.37 -6.93
N THR A 176 -8.62 8.77 -7.91
CA THR A 176 -9.52 7.64 -7.68
C THR A 176 -8.79 6.35 -8.04
N PHE A 177 -8.65 5.45 -7.07
CA PHE A 177 -8.22 4.09 -7.30
C PHE A 177 -9.45 3.26 -7.61
N ASP A 178 -9.70 3.00 -8.90
CA ASP A 178 -10.82 2.17 -9.32
C ASP A 178 -10.40 0.70 -9.41
N GLY A 179 -10.94 -0.12 -8.50
CA GLY A 179 -10.87 -1.58 -8.61
C GLY A 179 -9.47 -2.18 -8.44
N ILE A 180 -8.76 -1.83 -7.36
CA ILE A 180 -7.58 -2.60 -6.96
C ILE A 180 -8.04 -3.97 -6.48
N GLU A 181 -7.67 -5.03 -7.18
CA GLU A 181 -8.05 -6.40 -6.84
C GLU A 181 -6.81 -7.22 -6.52
N PHE A 182 -6.79 -7.81 -5.33
CA PHE A 182 -5.71 -8.65 -4.85
C PHE A 182 -6.21 -10.07 -4.61
N ASP A 183 -5.52 -11.04 -5.19
CA ASP A 183 -5.65 -12.44 -4.81
C ASP A 183 -4.63 -12.73 -3.70
N LEU A 184 -5.14 -12.87 -2.48
CA LEU A 184 -4.39 -13.28 -1.30
C LEU A 184 -4.12 -14.79 -1.40
N ASN A 185 -2.84 -15.16 -1.44
CA ASN A 185 -2.42 -16.56 -1.39
C ASN A 185 -1.19 -16.72 -0.48
N MET A 186 -1.44 -16.82 0.82
CA MET A 186 -0.43 -16.95 1.85
C MET A 186 -0.26 -18.41 2.26
N HIS A 187 0.99 -18.86 2.40
CA HIS A 187 1.32 -20.22 2.85
C HIS A 187 2.43 -20.20 3.88
N GLY A 188 2.37 -21.13 4.83
CA GLY A 188 3.46 -21.44 5.74
C GLY A 188 3.65 -20.43 6.88
N PHE A 189 2.58 -19.77 7.31
CA PHE A 189 2.62 -18.89 8.49
C PHE A 189 2.18 -19.61 9.77
N GLU A 190 2.59 -19.09 10.93
CA GLU A 190 2.42 -19.72 12.25
C GLU A 190 1.85 -18.72 13.27
N PHE A 191 0.78 -19.05 14.00
CA PHE A 191 0.23 -18.15 15.02
C PHE A 191 1.07 -18.08 16.31
N PHE A 192 1.74 -19.16 16.70
CA PHE A 192 2.32 -19.28 18.05
C PHE A 192 3.60 -18.49 18.29
N ARG A 193 4.27 -18.03 17.22
CA ARG A 193 5.37 -17.08 17.39
C ARG A 193 4.88 -15.66 17.69
N LEU A 194 3.65 -15.26 17.31
CA LEU A 194 3.12 -13.91 17.55
C LEU A 194 3.02 -13.53 19.04
N VAL A 195 2.92 -14.53 19.92
CA VAL A 195 2.60 -14.33 21.35
C VAL A 195 3.84 -14.44 22.25
N THR A 196 4.97 -14.96 21.76
CA THR A 196 6.16 -15.17 22.61
C THR A 196 7.48 -14.89 21.89
N THR A 197 8.32 -14.04 22.48
CA THR A 197 9.76 -13.87 22.14
C THR A 197 10.63 -14.97 22.73
N TYR A 198 10.04 -15.95 23.43
CA TYR A 198 10.74 -17.03 24.10
C TYR A 198 10.74 -18.29 23.25
N THR A 199 11.91 -18.95 23.18
CA THR A 199 12.10 -20.27 22.60
C THR A 199 11.44 -21.32 23.50
N LEU A 200 10.11 -21.43 23.45
CA LEU A 200 9.41 -22.57 23.99
C LEU A 200 9.48 -23.71 22.97
N ASP A 201 9.81 -24.92 23.43
CA ASP A 201 9.74 -26.16 22.66
C ASP A 201 8.27 -26.47 22.34
N PHE A 202 7.73 -25.81 21.30
CA PHE A 202 6.40 -26.09 20.81
C PHE A 202 6.38 -27.40 19.99
N PRO A 203 5.30 -28.20 20.06
CA PRO A 203 5.10 -29.32 19.13
C PRO A 203 5.10 -28.82 17.67
N LYS A 204 5.39 -29.72 16.72
CA LYS A 204 5.64 -29.45 15.29
C LYS A 204 4.86 -28.23 14.75
N PRO A 205 5.53 -27.30 14.04
CA PRO A 205 4.91 -26.07 13.56
C PRO A 205 3.68 -26.36 12.69
N LEU A 206 2.55 -25.74 13.06
CA LEU A 206 1.31 -25.82 12.29
C LEU A 206 1.41 -24.80 11.14
N LEU A 207 1.77 -25.28 9.95
CA LEU A 207 1.83 -24.46 8.75
C LEU A 207 0.41 -24.09 8.32
N LEU A 208 0.10 -22.81 8.37
CA LEU A 208 -1.20 -22.28 7.96
C LEU A 208 -1.15 -21.77 6.53
N LYS A 209 -2.30 -21.87 5.87
CA LYS A 209 -2.55 -21.36 4.54
C LYS A 209 -3.74 -20.41 4.61
N ALA A 210 -3.61 -19.21 4.09
CA ALA A 210 -4.72 -18.28 3.95
C ALA A 210 -4.89 -17.93 2.48
N THR A 211 -6.13 -18.03 1.99
CA THR A 211 -6.46 -17.71 0.61
C THR A 211 -7.69 -16.86 0.57
N GLY A 212 -7.77 -15.88 -0.32
CA GLY A 212 -8.96 -15.07 -0.50
C GLY A 212 -8.76 -14.03 -1.59
N ARG A 213 -9.79 -13.25 -1.85
CA ARG A 213 -9.75 -12.15 -2.80
C ARG A 213 -10.23 -10.88 -2.12
N VAL A 214 -9.46 -9.82 -2.26
CA VAL A 214 -9.77 -8.50 -1.70
C VAL A 214 -9.82 -7.51 -2.84
N LYS A 215 -10.96 -6.87 -3.02
CA LYS A 215 -11.11 -5.77 -3.96
C LYS A 215 -11.36 -4.48 -3.19
N PHE A 216 -10.59 -3.45 -3.52
CA PHE A 216 -10.67 -2.12 -2.95
C PHE A 216 -10.98 -1.10 -4.04
N GLN A 217 -11.89 -0.18 -3.74
CA GLN A 217 -12.24 0.94 -4.60
C GLN A 217 -12.32 2.20 -3.72
N GLY A 218 -11.44 3.16 -3.94
CA GLY A 218 -11.31 4.28 -3.02
C GLY A 218 -10.68 5.51 -3.63
N LYS A 219 -10.58 6.56 -2.82
CA LYS A 219 -10.01 7.85 -3.23
C LYS A 219 -8.92 8.28 -2.25
N LEU A 220 -7.88 8.90 -2.77
CA LEU A 220 -6.83 9.52 -1.97
C LEU A 220 -7.26 10.94 -1.60
N LEU A 221 -7.63 11.15 -0.34
CA LEU A 221 -7.98 12.48 0.16
C LEU A 221 -6.69 13.21 0.55
N GLU A 222 -6.51 14.43 0.04
CA GLU A 222 -5.47 15.29 0.60
C GLU A 222 -5.86 15.69 2.03
N PRO A 223 -4.91 15.68 2.98
CA PRO A 223 -5.14 16.23 4.29
C PRO A 223 -5.53 17.70 4.11
N SER A 224 -6.78 18.03 4.44
CA SER A 224 -7.27 19.40 4.35
C SER A 224 -6.28 20.32 5.04
N CYS A 225 -5.83 21.36 4.33
CA CYS A 225 -5.00 22.42 4.86
C CYS A 225 -5.77 23.10 5.99
N ALA A 226 -5.65 22.56 7.21
CA ALA A 226 -6.11 23.21 8.43
C ALA A 226 -5.14 24.36 8.68
N MET A 227 -5.41 25.44 7.95
CA MET A 227 -5.05 26.83 8.18
C MET A 227 -3.94 27.02 9.21
N MET A 228 -2.76 27.36 8.72
CA MET A 228 -1.81 28.19 9.44
C MET A 228 -2.41 29.61 9.59
N GLU A 229 -3.63 29.73 10.14
CA GLU A 229 -4.12 30.99 10.68
C GLU A 229 -3.52 31.11 12.08
N GLN A 230 -2.30 31.64 12.14
CA GLN A 230 -1.85 32.35 13.35
C GLN A 230 -2.73 33.60 13.50
N ASN A 231 -3.96 33.42 13.97
CA ASN A 231 -4.76 34.51 14.51
C ASN A 231 -4.09 34.93 15.83
N PHE A 232 -3.20 35.91 15.76
CA PHE A 232 -2.75 36.65 16.94
C PHE A 232 -3.91 37.48 17.45
N ASP A 233 -4.67 36.95 18.39
CA ASP A 233 -5.55 37.77 19.21
C ASP A 233 -4.80 38.28 20.44
N LYS A 234 -4.64 39.60 20.50
CA LYS A 234 -4.13 40.33 21.66
C LYS A 234 -5.18 40.25 22.77
N ASN A 235 -5.27 39.16 23.53
CA ASN A 235 -5.88 39.16 24.88
C ASN A 235 -5.80 37.81 25.65
N GLY A 236 -4.70 37.06 25.54
CA GLY A 236 -4.22 36.13 26.58
C GLY A 236 -5.28 35.35 27.40
N GLN A 237 -6.17 34.60 26.74
CA GLN A 237 -7.02 33.61 27.41
C GLN A 237 -7.07 32.32 26.60
N HIS A 238 -6.77 31.22 27.29
CA HIS A 238 -6.64 29.85 26.80
C HIS A 238 -8.02 29.18 26.73
N LEU A 239 -8.39 28.56 25.60
CA LEU A 239 -9.48 27.58 25.57
C LEU A 239 -9.27 26.49 24.52
N HIS A 240 -9.17 25.26 25.05
CA HIS A 240 -9.39 23.94 24.47
C HIS A 240 -8.53 23.47 23.28
N ILE A 241 -7.82 22.37 23.56
CA ILE A 241 -7.34 21.36 22.63
C ILE A 241 -8.49 21.02 21.67
N LEU A 242 -8.46 21.57 20.45
CA LEU A 242 -9.21 21.01 19.34
C LEU A 242 -8.44 19.77 18.90
N GLU A 243 -9.08 18.61 18.98
CA GLU A 243 -8.63 17.37 18.39
C GLU A 243 -8.13 17.66 16.97
N LYS A 244 -6.84 17.42 16.77
CA LYS A 244 -6.18 17.47 15.47
C LYS A 244 -6.80 16.34 14.65
N GLY A 245 -7.89 16.64 13.95
CA GLY A 245 -8.58 15.67 13.10
C GLY A 245 -7.58 15.02 12.18
N SER A 246 -7.30 13.74 12.40
CA SER A 246 -6.50 12.92 11.50
C SER A 246 -7.30 12.83 10.21
N ALA A 247 -7.00 13.69 9.24
CA ALA A 247 -7.61 13.58 7.93
C ALA A 247 -7.21 12.20 7.36
N ASP A 248 -8.20 11.34 7.14
CA ASP A 248 -7.98 10.03 6.51
C ASP A 248 -7.38 10.27 5.11
N TYR A 249 -6.26 9.62 4.79
CA TYR A 249 -5.54 9.84 3.52
C TYR A 249 -6.10 8.95 2.42
N LEU A 250 -6.46 7.71 2.73
CA LEU A 250 -7.07 6.79 1.79
C LEU A 250 -8.37 6.26 2.39
N VAL A 251 -9.49 6.49 1.71
CA VAL A 251 -10.80 5.99 2.11
C VAL A 251 -11.45 5.31 0.92
N GLY A 252 -11.96 4.09 1.11
CA GLY A 252 -12.62 3.37 0.04
C GLY A 252 -13.41 2.16 0.49
N GLU A 253 -14.32 1.75 -0.39
CA GLU A 253 -15.06 0.50 -0.26
C GLU A 253 -14.13 -0.68 -0.44
N VAL A 254 -14.33 -1.72 0.36
CA VAL A 254 -13.58 -2.97 0.29
C VAL A 254 -14.55 -4.13 0.26
N SER A 255 -14.25 -5.11 -0.57
CA SER A 255 -14.95 -6.39 -0.63
C SER A 255 -13.96 -7.52 -0.48
N ILE A 256 -14.28 -8.46 0.41
CA ILE A 256 -13.45 -9.60 0.76
C ILE A 256 -14.27 -10.84 0.42
N SER A 257 -13.76 -11.69 -0.45
CA SER A 257 -14.46 -12.90 -0.87
C SER A 257 -13.58 -14.13 -0.77
N GLY A 258 -14.18 -15.25 -0.40
CA GLY A 258 -13.51 -16.55 -0.32
C GLY A 258 -12.32 -16.59 0.65
N PHE A 259 -12.27 -15.71 1.65
CA PHE A 259 -11.17 -15.65 2.63
C PHE A 259 -11.18 -16.84 3.61
N LYS A 260 -10.39 -17.85 3.28
CA LYS A 260 -10.24 -19.12 3.98
C LYS A 260 -8.94 -19.16 4.75
N LEU A 261 -8.97 -19.83 5.90
CA LEU A 261 -7.81 -20.23 6.67
C LEU A 261 -7.77 -21.76 6.72
N ASN A 262 -6.79 -22.36 6.05
CA ASN A 262 -6.72 -23.78 5.72
C ASN A 262 -8.00 -24.23 5.01
N GLN A 263 -8.85 -24.98 5.71
CA GLN A 263 -10.14 -25.47 5.22
C GLN A 263 -11.31 -24.65 5.78
N LEU A 264 -11.09 -23.84 6.81
CA LEU A 264 -12.12 -23.04 7.48
C LEU A 264 -12.42 -21.78 6.68
N MET A 265 -13.69 -21.65 6.29
CA MET A 265 -14.17 -20.52 5.52
C MET A 265 -14.50 -19.35 6.44
N LEU A 266 -13.60 -18.38 6.65
CA LEU A 266 -13.81 -17.27 7.58
C LEU A 266 -14.73 -16.19 7.00
N ALA A 267 -14.42 -15.66 5.82
CA ALA A 267 -15.20 -14.61 5.18
C ALA A 267 -15.61 -15.00 3.74
N PRO A 268 -16.83 -15.57 3.56
CA PRO A 268 -17.31 -16.00 2.25
C PRO A 268 -17.49 -14.81 1.31
N GLN A 269 -18.20 -13.78 1.79
CA GLN A 269 -18.38 -12.48 1.16
C GLN A 269 -18.63 -11.43 2.23
N LEU A 270 -17.66 -10.57 2.47
CA LEU A 270 -17.80 -9.37 3.29
C LEU A 270 -17.64 -8.13 2.42
N SER A 271 -18.34 -7.07 2.77
CA SER A 271 -18.18 -5.76 2.16
C SER A 271 -18.16 -4.69 3.25
N GLY A 272 -17.44 -3.60 3.02
CA GLY A 272 -17.32 -2.55 4.01
C GLY A 272 -16.39 -1.42 3.59
N LEU A 273 -15.74 -0.80 4.58
CA LEU A 273 -14.94 0.40 4.38
C LEU A 273 -13.53 0.21 4.95
N LEU A 274 -12.53 0.60 4.15
CA LEU A 274 -11.13 0.71 4.57
C LEU A 274 -10.74 2.19 4.64
N ARG A 275 -10.14 2.59 5.77
CA ARG A 275 -9.60 3.92 6.03
C ARG A 275 -8.14 3.79 6.45
N ILE A 276 -7.28 4.56 5.82
CA ILE A 276 -5.85 4.59 6.13
C ILE A 276 -5.45 6.05 6.35
N SER A 277 -4.83 6.31 7.49
CA SER A 277 -4.17 7.55 7.85
C SER A 277 -2.76 7.23 8.38
N PRO A 278 -1.86 8.23 8.53
CA PRO A 278 -0.50 8.02 9.01
C PRO A 278 -0.41 7.37 10.40
N GLU A 279 -1.48 7.49 11.20
CA GLU A 279 -1.53 7.02 12.59
C GLU A 279 -2.58 5.93 12.81
N CYS A 280 -3.44 5.63 11.82
CA CYS A 280 -4.51 4.66 11.98
C CYS A 280 -4.85 3.94 10.67
N VAL A 281 -5.01 2.62 10.73
CA VAL A 281 -5.61 1.79 9.68
C VAL A 281 -6.85 1.14 10.24
N LYS A 282 -8.01 1.40 9.64
CA LYS A 282 -9.27 0.82 10.06
C LYS A 282 -10.00 0.15 8.90
N LEU A 283 -10.39 -1.09 9.11
CA LEU A 283 -11.21 -1.90 8.21
C LEU A 283 -12.45 -2.32 8.97
N ASP A 284 -13.62 -1.91 8.49
CA ASP A 284 -14.90 -2.35 9.02
C ASP A 284 -15.64 -3.07 7.88
N ALA A 285 -15.71 -4.41 7.91
CA ALA A 285 -16.35 -5.22 6.87
C ALA A 285 -17.39 -6.16 7.47
N SER A 286 -18.55 -6.28 6.81
CA SER A 286 -19.65 -7.14 7.25
C SER A 286 -20.28 -7.87 6.06
N GLY A 287 -20.87 -9.04 6.34
CA GLY A 287 -21.51 -9.87 5.33
C GLY A 287 -22.94 -10.17 5.74
N ARG A 288 -23.22 -11.45 5.94
CA ARG A 288 -24.48 -11.87 6.57
C ARG A 288 -24.60 -11.30 7.99
N PRO A 289 -25.79 -11.28 8.60
CA PRO A 289 -25.99 -10.70 9.93
C PRO A 289 -25.10 -11.29 11.03
N ASP A 290 -24.57 -12.48 10.81
CA ASP A 290 -23.69 -13.21 11.70
C ASP A 290 -22.22 -13.22 11.22
N GLU A 291 -21.86 -12.41 10.23
CA GLU A 291 -20.50 -12.35 9.66
C GLU A 291 -19.96 -10.92 9.69
N SER A 292 -18.85 -10.71 10.41
CA SER A 292 -18.15 -9.42 10.45
C SER A 292 -16.65 -9.62 10.63
N LEU A 293 -15.88 -8.66 10.11
CA LEU A 293 -14.44 -8.55 10.29
C LEU A 293 -14.11 -7.07 10.51
N GLU A 294 -13.60 -6.77 11.68
CA GLU A 294 -13.11 -5.44 12.06
C GLU A 294 -11.61 -5.55 12.32
N VAL A 295 -10.82 -4.67 11.72
CA VAL A 295 -9.38 -4.56 11.96
C VAL A 295 -9.07 -3.09 12.24
N GLU A 296 -8.39 -2.84 13.34
CA GLU A 296 -7.95 -1.50 13.71
C GLU A 296 -6.49 -1.57 14.15
N PHE A 297 -5.64 -0.80 13.47
CA PHE A 297 -4.26 -0.58 13.86
C PHE A 297 -4.11 0.90 14.21
N ILE A 298 -3.64 1.19 15.40
CA ILE A 298 -3.33 2.55 15.87
C ILE A 298 -1.83 2.61 16.14
N GLY A 299 -1.14 3.53 15.49
CA GLY A 299 0.30 3.72 15.62
C GLY A 299 0.89 4.42 14.40
N PRO A 300 2.05 5.10 14.55
CA PRO A 300 2.70 5.74 13.41
C PRO A 300 3.15 4.66 12.42
N LEU A 301 2.69 4.76 11.17
CA LEU A 301 3.12 3.88 10.06
C LEU A 301 4.60 4.11 9.66
N GLN A 302 5.23 5.17 10.18
CA GLN A 302 6.64 5.50 9.94
C GLN A 302 7.42 5.39 11.25
N SER A 303 8.44 4.52 11.30
CA SER A 303 9.41 4.53 12.39
C SER A 303 10.37 5.70 12.20
N SER A 304 10.32 6.69 13.07
CA SER A 304 11.40 7.68 13.18
C SER A 304 12.59 7.00 13.87
N ASP A 305 13.74 6.95 13.21
CA ASP A 305 15.00 6.38 13.73
C ASP A 305 15.60 7.13 14.94
N GLU A 306 14.94 8.20 15.41
CA GLU A 306 15.36 8.96 16.58
C GLU A 306 14.67 8.45 17.85
N ASP A 307 15.48 7.83 18.70
CA ASP A 307 15.38 7.62 20.15
C ASP A 307 14.00 7.74 20.83
N GLY A 308 13.62 6.63 21.50
CA GLY A 308 12.70 6.65 22.63
C GLY A 308 11.31 6.07 22.34
N LEU A 309 11.14 4.79 22.71
CA LEU A 309 9.91 4.12 23.13
C LEU A 309 8.61 4.92 22.95
N LYS A 310 8.07 5.01 21.73
CA LYS A 310 6.71 5.55 21.53
C LYS A 310 5.68 4.49 21.94
N SER A 311 5.36 4.51 23.23
CA SER A 311 4.22 3.84 23.85
C SER A 311 2.94 4.20 23.10
N GLY A 312 2.29 3.23 22.44
CA GLY A 312 0.95 3.45 21.88
C GLY A 312 0.49 2.54 20.75
N GLN A 313 1.35 1.70 20.16
CA GLN A 313 0.91 0.85 19.05
C GLN A 313 -0.06 -0.23 19.55
N MET A 314 -1.24 -0.29 18.91
CA MET A 314 -2.28 -1.26 19.20
C MET A 314 -2.82 -1.85 17.91
N LEU A 315 -2.86 -3.18 17.84
CA LEU A 315 -3.55 -3.93 16.78
C LEU A 315 -4.75 -4.63 17.41
N SER A 316 -5.94 -4.37 16.89
CA SER A 316 -7.20 -5.02 17.25
C SER A 316 -7.77 -5.72 16.02
N ILE A 317 -8.15 -6.98 16.15
CA ILE A 317 -8.83 -7.75 15.11
C ILE A 317 -10.02 -8.44 15.76
N SER A 318 -11.22 -8.18 15.25
CA SER A 318 -12.46 -8.85 15.66
C SER A 318 -13.04 -9.57 14.44
N LEU A 319 -13.31 -10.86 14.59
CA LEU A 319 -13.90 -11.71 13.55
C LEU A 319 -15.11 -12.42 14.13
N GLN A 320 -16.25 -12.26 13.48
CA GLN A 320 -17.47 -13.00 13.77
C GLN A 320 -17.90 -13.79 12.54
N LYS A 321 -18.26 -15.05 12.74
CA LYS A 321 -18.85 -15.91 11.71
C LYS A 321 -19.82 -16.92 12.32
N GLY A 322 -21.11 -16.68 12.18
CA GLY A 322 -22.13 -17.51 12.82
C GLY A 322 -21.96 -17.46 14.33
N LYS A 323 -21.67 -18.63 14.90
CA LYS A 323 -21.35 -18.74 16.33
C LYS A 323 -19.87 -18.48 16.61
N LEU A 324 -18.99 -18.67 15.62
CA LEU A 324 -17.55 -18.46 15.79
C LEU A 324 -17.28 -16.98 16.04
N GLY A 325 -16.61 -16.67 17.13
CA GLY A 325 -16.08 -15.34 17.42
C GLY A 325 -14.59 -15.45 17.69
N ALA A 326 -13.79 -14.54 17.18
CA ALA A 326 -12.37 -14.44 17.47
C ALA A 326 -11.97 -12.98 17.65
N ASN A 327 -11.40 -12.64 18.81
CA ASN A 327 -10.89 -11.31 19.11
C ASN A 327 -9.40 -11.40 19.42
N VAL A 328 -8.61 -10.57 18.76
CA VAL A 328 -7.17 -10.42 18.98
C VAL A 328 -6.90 -8.97 19.34
N SER A 329 -6.28 -8.72 20.48
CA SER A 329 -5.76 -7.40 20.82
C SER A 329 -4.29 -7.51 21.21
N ILE A 330 -3.44 -6.77 20.51
CA ILE A 330 -2.00 -6.74 20.71
C ILE A 330 -1.61 -5.30 21.00
N GLN A 331 -1.11 -5.04 22.20
CA GLN A 331 -0.57 -3.74 22.59
C GLN A 331 0.94 -3.89 22.80
N GLN A 332 1.72 -3.05 22.14
CA GLN A 332 3.18 -3.09 22.30
C GLN A 332 3.58 -2.98 23.77
N SER A 333 4.52 -3.83 24.17
CA SER A 333 5.17 -3.90 25.48
C SER A 333 4.34 -4.40 26.68
N HIS A 334 3.02 -4.67 26.57
CA HIS A 334 2.18 -4.95 27.76
C HIS A 334 1.35 -6.23 27.72
N SER A 335 0.66 -6.56 26.62
CA SER A 335 -0.20 -7.75 26.57
C SER A 335 -0.65 -8.10 25.15
N ALA A 336 -0.81 -9.41 24.89
CA ALA A 336 -1.60 -9.93 23.79
C ALA A 336 -2.77 -10.73 24.37
N SER A 337 -3.99 -10.47 23.90
CA SER A 337 -5.19 -11.25 24.23
C SER A 337 -5.73 -11.90 22.97
N LEU A 338 -6.05 -13.20 23.07
CA LEU A 338 -6.74 -13.96 22.03
C LEU A 338 -7.93 -14.65 22.68
N GLU A 339 -9.12 -14.27 22.26
CA GLU A 339 -10.38 -14.90 22.68
C GLU A 339 -11.00 -15.59 21.47
N ILE A 340 -11.33 -16.89 21.59
CA ILE A 340 -12.01 -17.65 20.56
C ILE A 340 -13.25 -18.29 21.18
N GLN A 341 -14.41 -18.04 20.59
CA GLN A 341 -15.70 -18.56 21.01
C GLN A 341 -16.31 -19.46 19.93
N ASN A 342 -16.92 -20.57 20.34
CA ASN A 342 -17.66 -21.52 19.50
C ASN A 342 -16.91 -22.00 18.23
N PHE A 343 -15.63 -22.33 18.39
CA PHE A 343 -14.80 -22.83 17.31
C PHE A 343 -15.24 -24.23 16.84
N PRO A 344 -15.59 -24.43 15.55
CA PRO A 344 -15.94 -25.76 15.04
C PRO A 344 -14.69 -26.63 14.96
N LEU A 345 -14.62 -27.67 15.80
CA LEU A 345 -13.48 -28.60 15.85
C LEU A 345 -13.36 -29.50 14.61
N ASP A 346 -14.42 -29.60 13.82
CA ASP A 346 -14.50 -30.52 12.67
C ASP A 346 -13.98 -29.89 11.36
N GLU A 347 -13.94 -28.56 11.24
CA GLU A 347 -13.61 -27.84 9.99
C GLU A 347 -12.17 -27.35 9.90
N LEU A 348 -11.50 -27.20 11.04
CA LEU A 348 -10.05 -27.08 11.08
C LEU A 348 -9.57 -28.43 11.57
N GLU A 349 -8.66 -29.10 10.85
CA GLU A 349 -7.96 -30.29 11.36
C GLU A 349 -7.07 -29.91 12.57
N LEU A 350 -7.69 -29.49 13.68
CA LEU A 350 -7.09 -29.19 14.98
C LEU A 350 -6.83 -30.48 15.76
N ALA A 351 -6.51 -31.58 15.07
CA ALA A 351 -6.24 -32.86 15.68
C ALA A 351 -4.99 -32.86 16.59
N SER A 352 -4.34 -31.71 16.83
CA SER A 352 -3.10 -31.63 17.60
C SER A 352 -2.93 -30.39 18.49
N LEU A 353 -3.98 -29.71 18.93
CA LEU A 353 -3.84 -28.67 19.98
C LEU A 353 -4.19 -29.26 21.35
N ARG A 354 -3.22 -29.99 21.93
CA ARG A 354 -3.22 -30.30 23.37
C ARG A 354 -2.18 -29.42 24.04
N GLY A 355 -2.64 -28.45 24.83
CA GLY A 355 -1.77 -27.63 25.67
C GLY A 355 -2.59 -26.70 26.56
N THR A 356 -2.21 -26.61 27.83
CA THR A 356 -2.71 -25.63 28.79
C THR A 356 -1.77 -24.44 28.79
N ILE A 357 -2.27 -23.23 28.46
CA ILE A 357 -1.54 -21.98 28.68
C ILE A 357 -1.96 -21.46 30.06
N GLN A 358 -1.05 -21.52 31.02
CA GLN A 358 -1.16 -20.82 32.30
C GLN A 358 -0.01 -19.82 32.43
N ARG A 359 -0.33 -18.68 33.03
CA ARG A 359 0.58 -17.57 33.28
C ARG A 359 1.61 -17.91 34.36
#